data_AF-A0A951SEQ5-F1
#
_entry.id   AF-A0A951SEQ5-F1
#
_cell.length_a   1.000
_cell.length_b   1.000
_cell.length_c   1.000
_cell.angle_alpha   90.00
_cell.angle_beta   90.00
_cell.angle_gamma   90.00
#
_symmetry.space_group_name_H-M   'P 1'
#
loop_
_entity.id
_entity.type
_entity.pdbx_description
1 polymer ?
#
loop_
_entity_poly.entity_id
_entity_poly.type
_entity_poly.pdbx_seq_one_letter_code
_entity_poly.pdbx_strand_id
1 'polypeptide(L)' 'KGVFTLPKEAALAVSQGDTVYWDASAKAVTKTVGTNTIIGVAWDAALPADGTVNVKIG' A
#
# COMPACT_ATOMS: atom_id res chain seq x y z
N LYS A 1 2.72 -15.36 6.87
CA LYS A 1 3.30 -14.38 5.92
C LYS A 1 2.64 -14.60 4.57
N GLY A 2 2.05 -13.58 3.98
CA GLY A 2 1.30 -13.68 2.72
C GLY A 2 1.35 -12.39 1.93
N VAL A 3 1.07 -12.49 0.64
CA VAL A 3 0.89 -11.33 -0.24
C VAL A 3 -0.62 -11.10 -0.38
N PHE A 4 -1.07 -9.89 -0.08
CA PHE A 4 -2.48 -9.50 -0.09
C PHE A 4 -2.70 -8.35 -1.06
N THR A 5 -3.72 -8.48 -1.92
CA THR A 5 -4.16 -7.39 -2.79
C THR A 5 -5.03 -6.44 -1.98
N LEU A 6 -4.61 -5.18 -1.85
CA LEU A 6 -5.32 -4.16 -1.09
C LEU A 6 -5.59 -2.93 -1.98
N PRO A 7 -6.70 -2.22 -1.76
CA PRO A 7 -6.95 -0.95 -2.44
C PRO A 7 -5.88 0.06 -2.03
N LYS A 8 -5.41 0.89 -2.97
CA LYS A 8 -4.46 1.96 -2.69
C LYS A 8 -5.09 3.33 -2.88
N GLU A 9 -4.48 4.33 -2.27
CA GLU A 9 -4.86 5.72 -2.47
C GLU A 9 -4.83 6.09 -3.96
N ALA A 10 -5.85 6.81 -4.43
CA ALA A 10 -5.96 7.21 -5.82
C ALA A 10 -4.79 8.14 -6.20
N ALA A 11 -4.30 8.01 -7.43
CA ALA A 11 -3.15 8.77 -7.94
C ALA A 11 -1.82 8.57 -7.16
N LEU A 12 -1.75 7.64 -6.21
CA LEU A 12 -0.50 7.28 -5.53
C LEU A 12 0.28 6.24 -6.35
N ALA A 13 1.53 6.54 -6.69
CA ALA A 13 2.46 5.55 -7.22
C ALA A 13 3.16 4.81 -6.06
N VAL A 14 3.19 3.48 -6.14
CA VAL A 14 3.91 2.61 -5.21
C VAL A 14 4.90 1.78 -6.02
N SER A 15 6.16 1.79 -5.61
CA SER A 15 7.21 0.96 -6.19
C SER A 15 7.32 -0.35 -5.41
N GLN A 16 7.71 -1.42 -6.09
CA GLN A 16 8.05 -2.68 -5.43
C GLN A 16 9.10 -2.44 -4.33
N GLY A 17 8.87 -3.02 -3.15
CA GLY A 17 9.74 -2.90 -1.98
C GLY A 17 9.49 -1.66 -1.12
N ASP A 18 8.63 -0.73 -1.53
CA ASP A 18 8.25 0.40 -0.69
C ASP A 18 7.58 -0.07 0.59
N THR A 19 7.97 0.53 1.72
CA THR A 19 7.19 0.40 2.96
C THR A 19 5.84 1.08 2.77
N VAL A 20 4.78 0.34 3.07
CA VAL A 20 3.40 0.80 2.91
C VAL A 20 2.64 0.75 4.22
N TYR A 21 1.66 1.64 4.32
CA TYR A 21 0.86 1.90 5.51
C TYR A 21 -0.62 1.77 5.18
N TRP A 22 -1.42 1.40 6.18
CA TRP A 22 -2.87 1.41 6.11
C TRP A 22 -3.41 2.73 6.65
N ASP A 23 -4.15 3.45 5.81
CA ASP A 23 -4.99 4.58 6.21
C ASP A 23 -6.39 4.04 6.57
N ALA A 24 -6.73 4.09 7.86
CA ALA A 24 -8.02 3.60 8.37
C ALA A 24 -9.21 4.50 7.99
N SER A 25 -8.94 5.77 7.69
CA SER A 25 -9.94 6.78 7.30
C SER A 25 -10.30 6.62 5.82
N ALA A 26 -9.29 6.56 4.95
CA ALA A 26 -9.47 6.32 3.52
C ALA A 26 -9.75 4.85 3.18
N LYS A 27 -9.48 3.93 4.10
CA LYS A 27 -9.53 2.47 3.91
C LYS A 27 -8.70 2.01 2.71
N ALA A 28 -7.50 2.56 2.60
CA ALA A 28 -6.60 2.35 1.49
C ALA A 28 -5.15 2.29 1.95
N VAL A 29 -4.33 1.66 1.13
CA VAL A 29 -2.88 1.63 1.27
C VAL A 29 -2.29 2.97 0.83
N THR A 30 -1.40 3.51 1.65
CA THR A 30 -0.67 4.75 1.39
C THR A 30 0.83 4.60 1.69
N LYS A 31 1.63 5.58 1.24
CA LYS A 31 3.05 5.74 1.61
C LYS A 31 3.26 6.86 2.64
N THR A 32 2.18 7.52 3.04
CA THR A 32 2.22 8.64 4.00
C THR A 32 2.52 8.13 5.41
N VAL A 33 3.66 8.54 5.95
CA VAL A 33 4.10 8.24 7.32
C VAL A 33 3.38 9.14 8.32
N GLY A 34 3.06 8.62 9.51
CA GLY A 34 2.44 9.40 10.59
C GLY A 34 1.57 8.53 11.47
N THR A 35 0.26 8.83 11.49
CA THR A 35 -0.75 8.07 12.23
C THR A 35 -1.17 6.77 11.54
N ASN A 36 -0.73 6.55 10.29
CA ASN A 36 -1.07 5.36 9.51
C ASN A 36 -0.29 4.14 10.02
N THR A 37 -0.96 2.99 10.02
CA THR A 37 -0.38 1.76 10.57
C THR A 37 0.52 1.11 9.55
N ILE A 38 1.77 0.81 9.89
CA ILE A 38 2.65 0.04 8.99
C ILE A 38 2.08 -1.37 8.80
N ILE A 39 1.88 -1.78 7.54
CA ILE A 39 1.32 -3.10 7.22
C ILE A 39 2.33 -4.03 6.57
N GLY A 40 3.37 -3.49 5.93
CA GLY A 40 4.40 -4.29 5.29
C GLY A 40 5.07 -3.56 4.14
N VAL A 41 5.45 -4.33 3.13
CA VAL A 41 6.12 -3.81 1.93
C VAL A 41 5.34 -4.15 0.67
N ALA A 42 5.36 -3.26 -0.32
CA ALA A 42 4.79 -3.53 -1.63
C ALA A 42 5.52 -4.69 -2.30
N TRP A 43 4.77 -5.70 -2.74
CA TRP A 43 5.29 -6.88 -3.43
C TRP A 43 5.57 -6.60 -4.91
N ASP A 44 4.81 -5.69 -5.51
CA ASP A 44 4.91 -5.24 -6.89
C ASP A 44 4.71 -3.71 -6.97
N ALA A 45 5.02 -3.14 -8.14
CA ALA A 45 4.77 -1.73 -8.39
C ALA A 45 3.31 -1.52 -8.80
N ALA A 46 2.69 -0.45 -8.28
CA ALA A 46 1.36 0.03 -8.66
C ALA A 46 1.46 1.48 -9.14
N LEU A 47 1.01 1.74 -10.36
CA LEU A 47 1.00 3.04 -11.00
C LEU A 47 -0.11 3.94 -10.43
N PRO A 48 -0.06 5.27 -10.65
CA PRO A 48 -1.11 6.19 -10.20
C PRO A 48 -2.52 5.80 -10.64
N ALA A 49 -2.67 5.20 -11.82
CA ALA A 49 -3.93 4.75 -12.39
C ALA A 49 -4.46 3.43 -11.80
N ASP A 50 -3.62 2.66 -11.11
CA ASP A 50 -4.03 1.39 -10.52
C ASP A 50 -4.90 1.62 -9.29
N GLY A 51 -5.92 0.78 -9.10
CA GLY A 51 -6.80 0.86 -7.91
C GLY A 51 -6.27 0.07 -6.70
N THR A 52 -5.27 -0.80 -6.92
CA THR A 52 -4.81 -1.76 -5.93
C THR A 52 -3.29 -1.93 -5.96
N VAL A 53 -2.72 -2.46 -4.89
CA VAL A 53 -1.32 -2.88 -4.79
C VAL A 53 -1.23 -4.20 -4.04
N ASN A 54 -0.30 -5.08 -4.42
CA ASN A 54 -0.05 -6.29 -3.65
C ASN A 54 0.94 -5.99 -2.53
N VAL A 55 0.60 -6.34 -1.29
CA VAL A 55 1.40 -6.05 -0.10
C VAL A 55 1.81 -7.34 0.58
N LYS A 56 3.11 -7.50 0.82
CA LYS A 56 3.65 -8.60 1.61
C LYS A 56 3.58 -8.25 3.09
N ILE A 57 2.70 -8.95 3.80
CA ILE A 57 2.48 -8.83 5.24
C ILE A 57 3.04 -10.07 5.91
N GLY A 58 3.94 -9.90 6.89
CA GLY A 58 4.51 -11.02 7.61
C GLY A 58 5.50 -10.67 8.69
#